data_AF-A0A6A6U1A9-F1
#
_entry.id   AF-A0A6A6U1A9-F1
#
_cell.length_a   1.000
_cell.length_b   1.000
_cell.length_c   1.000
_cell.angle_alpha   90.00
_cell.angle_beta   90.00
_cell.angle_gamma   90.00
#
_symmetry.space_group_name_H-M   'P 1'
#
loop_
_entity.id
_entity.type
_entity.pdbx_description
1 polymer ?
#
loop_
_entity_poly.entity_id
_entity_poly.type
_entity_poly.pdbx_seq_one_letter_code
_entity_poly.pdbx_strand_id
1 'polypeptide(L)'
;MTSTASSRSQTQAGMQHIPSDWAGRRHLMQQIELAGTEALGPIPEGVEIFWSTITLPDGWGSKTKITRPKKMTASGKHPLIVLFHGGSFVVGTPYQLNRPARDFAEKFGAVVVSPSYKLAPENPWPAPMRSAWEVLAYLANNAQSEFGANLDAPIGGFIVGGFSAGANVTAVLAGISVSGDGVDAPLAKPLTGVFISLPGMSIEETVPVEYRPLWTSRVDNANAEGTMEWCMRKC
;
A
#
# COMPACT_ATOMS: atom_id res chain seq x y z
N MET A 1 -3.79 10.37 -40.57
CA MET A 1 -4.30 9.29 -39.68
C MET A 1 -3.24 8.21 -39.61
N THR A 2 -2.33 8.26 -38.64
CA THR A 2 -1.38 7.16 -38.32
C THR A 2 -0.55 7.56 -37.08
N SER A 3 -1.02 7.25 -35.86
CA SER A 3 -0.20 7.44 -34.63
C SER A 3 -0.72 6.65 -33.41
N THR A 4 -1.20 5.43 -33.60
CA THR A 4 -1.69 4.60 -32.46
C THR A 4 -1.07 3.21 -32.39
N ALA A 5 -0.22 2.84 -33.35
CA ALA A 5 0.39 1.51 -33.40
C ALA A 5 1.73 1.40 -32.62
N SER A 6 2.49 2.49 -32.43
CA SER A 6 3.84 2.39 -31.83
C SER A 6 3.85 2.36 -30.30
N SER A 7 2.79 2.81 -29.62
CA SER A 7 2.73 2.76 -28.15
C SER A 7 2.33 1.39 -27.62
N ARG A 8 1.59 0.58 -28.41
CA ARG A 8 1.20 -0.78 -28.03
C ARG A 8 2.36 -1.78 -28.13
N SER A 9 3.27 -1.60 -29.10
CA SER A 9 4.40 -2.52 -29.27
C SER A 9 5.46 -2.39 -28.18
N GLN A 10 5.63 -1.20 -27.60
CA GLN A 10 6.58 -0.98 -26.50
C GLN A 10 6.07 -1.54 -25.16
N THR A 11 4.76 -1.48 -24.89
CA THR A 11 4.17 -2.07 -23.67
C THR A 11 4.22 -3.61 -23.67
N GLN A 12 4.20 -4.24 -24.84
CA GLN A 12 4.22 -5.70 -24.96
C GLN A 12 5.65 -6.29 -24.87
N ALA A 13 6.68 -5.50 -25.20
CA ALA A 13 8.07 -5.93 -25.16
C ALA A 13 8.66 -6.01 -23.73
N GLY A 14 8.10 -5.25 -22.76
CA GLY A 14 8.60 -5.22 -21.37
C GLY A 14 8.20 -6.43 -20.50
N MET A 15 7.30 -7.30 -20.98
CA MET A 15 6.92 -8.55 -20.30
C MET A 15 7.78 -9.75 -20.73
N GLN A 16 8.95 -9.50 -21.32
CA GLN A 16 9.86 -10.56 -21.74
C GLN A 16 10.60 -11.14 -20.52
N HIS A 17 10.10 -12.30 -20.09
CA HIS A 17 10.61 -13.21 -19.06
C HIS A 17 10.41 -12.78 -17.59
N ILE A 18 9.28 -13.22 -17.00
CA ILE A 18 9.09 -13.19 -15.54
C ILE A 18 10.04 -14.22 -14.91
N PRO A 19 10.94 -13.82 -14.00
CA PRO A 19 11.86 -14.76 -13.36
C PRO A 19 11.13 -15.90 -12.63
N SER A 20 11.74 -17.08 -12.59
CA SER A 20 11.16 -18.24 -11.90
C SER A 20 11.29 -18.14 -10.38
N ASP A 21 12.33 -17.47 -9.88
CA ASP A 21 12.61 -17.30 -8.45
C ASP A 21 12.08 -15.97 -7.88
N TRP A 22 11.92 -15.92 -6.55
CA TRP A 22 11.37 -14.73 -5.87
C TRP A 22 12.32 -13.54 -5.88
N ALA A 23 13.64 -13.74 -5.84
CA ALA A 23 14.60 -12.64 -5.86
C ALA A 23 14.56 -11.90 -7.20
N GLY A 24 14.55 -12.64 -8.31
CA GLY A 24 14.37 -12.11 -9.65
C GLY A 24 13.04 -11.39 -9.81
N ARG A 25 11.93 -11.96 -9.33
CA ARG A 25 10.60 -11.31 -9.37
C ARG A 25 10.57 -9.99 -8.58
N ARG A 26 11.19 -9.97 -7.40
CA ARG A 26 11.31 -8.74 -6.59
C ARG A 26 12.16 -7.70 -7.30
N HIS A 27 13.27 -8.10 -7.91
CA HIS A 27 14.12 -7.20 -8.69
C HIS A 27 13.37 -6.61 -9.88
N LEU A 28 12.68 -7.45 -10.67
CA LEU A 28 11.86 -6.99 -11.80
C LEU A 28 10.77 -6.00 -11.34
N MET A 29 10.04 -6.34 -10.26
CA MET A 29 9.01 -5.46 -9.70
C MET A 29 9.61 -4.11 -9.27
N GLN A 30 10.77 -4.12 -8.62
CA GLN A 30 11.46 -2.89 -8.22
C GLN A 30 11.85 -2.03 -9.42
N GLN A 31 12.32 -2.62 -10.53
CA GLN A 31 12.62 -1.86 -11.76
C GLN A 31 11.37 -1.20 -12.34
N ILE A 32 10.24 -1.92 -12.38
CA ILE A 32 8.96 -1.38 -12.85
C ILE A 32 8.52 -0.21 -11.97
N GLU A 33 8.66 -0.33 -10.65
CA GLU A 33 8.31 0.72 -9.69
C GLU A 33 9.19 1.97 -9.80
N LEU A 34 10.49 1.78 -10.05
CA LEU A 34 11.44 2.88 -10.26
C LEU A 34 11.17 3.59 -11.58
N ALA A 35 10.96 2.85 -12.68
CA ALA A 35 10.56 3.43 -13.96
C ALA A 35 9.22 4.17 -13.85
N GLY A 36 8.24 3.60 -13.13
CA GLY A 36 6.98 4.26 -12.83
C GLY A 36 7.17 5.55 -12.03
N THR A 37 8.12 5.57 -11.09
CA THR A 37 8.48 6.76 -10.31
C THR A 37 9.12 7.85 -11.17
N GLU A 38 10.01 7.47 -12.08
CA GLU A 38 10.65 8.38 -13.02
C GLU A 38 9.62 9.01 -13.96
N ALA A 39 8.67 8.22 -14.45
CA ALA A 39 7.58 8.69 -15.30
C ALA A 39 6.63 9.69 -14.62
N LEU A 40 6.61 9.77 -13.29
CA LEU A 40 5.85 10.80 -12.57
C LEU A 40 6.46 12.20 -12.71
N GLY A 41 7.70 12.31 -13.18
CA GLY A 41 8.43 13.56 -13.24
C GLY A 41 8.91 14.06 -11.87
N PRO A 42 9.29 15.34 -11.77
CA PRO A 42 9.88 15.90 -10.55
C PRO A 42 8.89 15.87 -9.38
N ILE A 43 9.45 15.88 -8.17
CA ILE A 43 8.64 16.06 -6.95
C ILE A 43 8.04 17.47 -6.99
N PRO A 44 6.74 17.65 -6.67
CA PRO A 44 6.14 18.98 -6.58
C PRO A 44 6.94 19.92 -5.66
N GLU A 45 7.07 21.19 -6.04
CA GLU A 45 7.96 22.13 -5.36
C GLU A 45 7.69 22.24 -3.85
N GLY A 46 6.43 22.17 -3.44
CA GLY A 46 5.99 22.25 -2.05
C GLY A 46 6.14 20.96 -1.23
N VAL A 47 6.61 19.87 -1.83
CA VAL A 47 6.68 18.53 -1.22
C VAL A 47 8.14 18.09 -1.08
N GLU A 48 8.47 17.42 0.01
CA GLU A 48 9.73 16.70 0.20
C GLU A 48 9.49 15.19 0.39
N ILE A 49 10.48 14.41 -0.01
CA ILE A 49 10.49 12.95 0.16
C ILE A 49 11.82 12.54 0.76
N PHE A 50 11.77 11.73 1.82
CA PHE A 50 12.94 11.14 2.44
C PHE A 50 12.64 9.74 2.98
N TRP A 51 13.69 9.01 3.34
CA TRP A 51 13.59 7.65 3.87
C TRP A 51 13.99 7.61 5.33
N SER A 52 13.32 6.75 6.09
CA SER A 52 13.69 6.37 7.44
C SER A 52 13.53 4.86 7.61
N THR A 53 14.13 4.31 8.67
CA THR A 53 13.95 2.92 9.07
C THR A 53 13.20 2.90 10.40
N ILE A 54 12.06 2.22 10.43
CA ILE A 54 11.32 1.95 11.68
C ILE A 54 11.71 0.56 12.14
N THR A 55 12.39 0.47 13.29
CA THR A 55 12.81 -0.82 13.87
C THR A 55 11.70 -1.37 14.75
N LEU A 56 11.22 -2.57 14.40
CA LEU A 56 10.20 -3.30 15.17
C LEU A 56 10.80 -3.99 16.40
N PRO A 57 9.98 -4.43 17.38
CA PRO A 57 10.47 -5.05 18.61
C PRO A 57 11.36 -6.28 18.40
N ASP A 58 11.16 -7.02 17.31
CA ASP A 58 11.97 -8.19 16.94
C ASP A 58 13.26 -7.83 16.20
N GLY A 59 13.58 -6.53 16.08
CA GLY A 59 14.75 -6.01 15.39
C GLY A 59 14.59 -5.88 13.88
N TRP A 60 13.44 -6.25 13.31
CA TRP A 60 13.21 -6.09 11.87
C TRP A 60 13.03 -4.60 11.51
N GLY A 61 13.79 -4.13 10.52
CA GLY A 61 13.75 -2.73 10.06
C GLY A 61 12.82 -2.52 8.88
N SER A 62 11.70 -1.82 9.09
CA SER A 62 10.82 -1.36 8.02
C SER A 62 11.45 -0.18 7.27
N LYS A 63 11.80 -0.40 6.00
CA LYS A 63 12.18 0.69 5.08
C LYS A 63 10.96 1.52 4.77
N THR A 64 10.96 2.74 5.28
CA THR A 64 9.79 3.61 5.29
C THR A 64 10.08 4.87 4.51
N LYS A 65 9.21 5.16 3.53
CA LYS A 65 9.27 6.41 2.76
C LYS A 65 8.30 7.42 3.36
N ILE A 66 8.76 8.64 3.55
CA ILE A 66 7.96 9.76 4.05
C ILE A 66 7.86 10.77 2.93
N THR A 67 6.63 11.19 2.62
CA THR A 67 6.29 12.25 1.66
C THR A 67 5.42 13.27 2.36
N ARG A 68 5.88 14.51 2.47
CA ARG A 68 5.16 15.55 3.24
C ARG A 68 5.38 16.96 2.68
N PRO A 69 4.59 17.96 3.08
CA PRO A 69 4.87 19.36 2.76
C PRO A 69 6.24 19.80 3.30
N LYS A 70 7.00 20.57 2.51
CA LYS A 70 8.25 21.20 2.99
C LYS A 70 8.00 22.18 4.14
N LYS A 71 6.87 22.90 4.06
CA LYS A 71 6.46 23.86 5.09
C LYS A 71 5.53 23.16 6.08
N MET A 72 6.14 22.50 7.06
CA MET A 72 5.41 21.96 8.20
C MET A 72 5.07 23.10 9.17
N THR A 73 3.78 23.31 9.44
CA THR A 73 3.33 24.30 10.43
C THR A 73 3.10 23.61 11.77
N ALA A 74 3.49 24.25 12.86
CA ALA A 74 3.30 23.72 14.22
C ALA A 74 1.81 23.61 14.65
N SER A 75 0.87 24.09 13.83
CA SER A 75 -0.54 24.27 14.19
C SER A 75 -1.46 23.05 13.99
N GLY A 76 -0.93 21.82 14.03
CA GLY A 76 -1.76 20.61 14.06
C GLY A 76 -2.62 20.37 12.81
N LYS A 77 -2.19 20.83 11.64
CA LYS A 77 -2.99 20.76 10.39
C LYS A 77 -2.67 19.57 9.49
N HIS A 78 -1.63 18.82 9.78
CA HIS A 78 -1.10 17.82 8.84
C HIS A 78 -1.61 16.43 9.21
N PRO A 79 -2.67 15.89 8.55
CA PRO A 79 -3.14 14.54 8.84
C PRO A 79 -2.06 13.50 8.54
N LEU A 80 -2.13 12.36 9.23
CA LEU A 80 -1.28 11.20 8.95
C LEU A 80 -2.02 10.26 8.00
N ILE A 81 -1.41 9.97 6.84
CA ILE A 81 -1.89 8.97 5.89
C ILE A 81 -0.82 7.88 5.76
N VAL A 82 -1.15 6.65 6.15
CA VAL A 82 -0.23 5.50 6.01
C VAL A 82 -0.66 4.65 4.82
N LEU A 83 0.21 4.47 3.83
CA LEU A 83 -0.09 3.72 2.61
C LEU A 83 0.73 2.43 2.53
N PHE A 84 0.07 1.28 2.38
CA PHE A 84 0.69 -0.04 2.22
C PHE A 84 0.72 -0.48 0.74
N HIS A 85 1.89 -0.92 0.29
CA HIS A 85 2.10 -1.34 -1.09
C HIS A 85 1.49 -2.72 -1.40
N GLY A 86 1.22 -2.98 -2.68
CA GLY A 86 0.74 -4.26 -3.17
C GLY A 86 1.86 -5.27 -3.41
N GLY A 87 1.57 -6.28 -4.24
CA GLY A 87 2.54 -7.30 -4.64
C GLY A 87 2.31 -8.69 -4.03
N SER A 88 1.05 -9.04 -3.76
CA SER A 88 0.62 -10.36 -3.28
C SER A 88 1.41 -10.87 -2.06
N PHE A 89 1.83 -9.95 -1.19
CA PHE A 89 2.64 -10.22 0.00
C PHE A 89 4.02 -10.83 -0.26
N VAL A 90 4.46 -10.92 -1.52
CA VAL A 90 5.71 -11.58 -1.93
C VAL A 90 6.68 -10.65 -2.64
N VAL A 91 6.16 -9.63 -3.33
CA VAL A 91 6.92 -8.60 -4.03
C VAL A 91 6.38 -7.22 -3.66
N GLY A 92 7.00 -6.19 -4.22
CA GLY A 92 6.53 -4.82 -4.09
C GLY A 92 7.30 -4.03 -3.04
N THR A 93 7.30 -2.72 -3.20
CA THR A 93 7.95 -1.79 -2.27
C THR A 93 7.15 -0.49 -2.11
N PRO A 94 7.52 0.38 -1.15
CA PRO A 94 6.94 1.72 -1.03
C PRO A 94 7.01 2.61 -2.27
N TYR A 95 7.76 2.24 -3.32
CA TYR A 95 7.77 2.99 -4.59
C TYR A 95 6.43 2.95 -5.34
N GLN A 96 5.61 1.88 -5.18
CA GLN A 96 4.29 1.78 -5.83
C GLN A 96 3.34 2.92 -5.48
N LEU A 97 3.56 3.54 -4.32
CA LEU A 97 2.66 4.51 -3.72
C LEU A 97 3.12 5.96 -3.93
N ASN A 98 4.18 6.18 -4.71
CA ASN A 98 4.73 7.52 -4.93
C ASN A 98 3.72 8.51 -5.51
N ARG A 99 2.88 8.06 -6.44
CA ARG A 99 1.85 8.93 -7.04
C ARG A 99 0.80 9.38 -6.01
N PRO A 100 0.06 8.47 -5.34
CA PRO A 100 -0.90 8.91 -4.33
C PRO A 100 -0.23 9.65 -3.17
N ALA A 101 1.00 9.28 -2.77
CA ALA A 101 1.70 9.96 -1.69
C ALA A 101 2.04 11.43 -2.03
N ARG A 102 2.54 11.70 -3.25
CA ARG A 102 2.78 13.07 -3.72
C ARG A 102 1.48 13.86 -3.80
N ASP A 103 0.45 13.28 -4.41
CA ASP A 103 -0.85 13.94 -4.59
C ASP A 103 -1.51 14.28 -3.25
N PHE A 104 -1.44 13.39 -2.25
CA PHE A 104 -2.03 13.61 -0.94
C PHE A 104 -1.23 14.61 -0.09
N ALA A 105 0.10 14.56 -0.14
CA ALA A 105 0.93 15.55 0.53
C ALA A 105 0.71 16.96 -0.05
N GLU A 106 0.63 17.07 -1.38
CA GLU A 106 0.42 18.35 -2.06
C GLU A 106 -0.99 18.91 -1.83
N LYS A 107 -2.03 18.09 -2.05
CA LYS A 107 -3.42 18.57 -2.04
C LYS A 107 -4.02 18.70 -0.66
N PHE A 108 -3.63 17.82 0.27
CA PHE A 108 -4.21 17.78 1.62
C PHE A 108 -3.24 18.29 2.70
N GLY A 109 -2.01 18.64 2.33
CA GLY A 109 -0.99 18.97 3.31
C GLY A 109 -0.66 17.80 4.23
N ALA A 110 -0.92 16.56 3.80
CA ALA A 110 -0.77 15.37 4.64
C ALA A 110 0.69 14.96 4.81
N VAL A 111 1.02 14.42 5.97
CA VAL A 111 2.21 13.58 6.11
C VAL A 111 1.83 12.18 5.64
N VAL A 112 2.36 11.79 4.48
CA VAL A 112 2.12 10.46 3.92
C VAL A 112 3.31 9.56 4.20
N VAL A 113 3.05 8.44 4.84
CA VAL A 113 4.07 7.46 5.19
C VAL A 113 3.79 6.15 4.45
N SER A 114 4.74 5.67 3.67
CA SER A 114 4.66 4.40 2.95
C SER A 114 5.70 3.43 3.52
N PRO A 115 5.32 2.61 4.52
CA PRO A 115 6.22 1.63 5.10
C PRO A 115 6.31 0.35 4.26
N SER A 116 7.42 -0.36 4.39
CA SER A 116 7.48 -1.78 4.04
C SER A 116 6.87 -2.65 5.14
N TYR A 117 6.42 -3.83 4.79
CA TYR A 117 6.03 -4.88 5.73
C TYR A 117 6.74 -6.19 5.36
N LYS A 118 6.76 -7.14 6.29
CA LYS A 118 7.40 -8.44 6.05
C LYS A 118 6.73 -9.17 4.89
N LEU A 119 7.54 -9.72 4.00
CA LEU A 119 7.07 -10.44 2.83
C LEU A 119 7.27 -11.95 2.99
N ALA A 120 6.33 -12.70 2.42
CA ALA A 120 6.45 -14.12 2.15
C ALA A 120 7.41 -14.36 0.96
N PRO A 121 8.01 -15.56 0.84
CA PRO A 121 7.83 -16.73 1.70
C PRO A 121 8.63 -16.72 3.01
N GLU A 122 9.60 -15.81 3.17
CA GLU A 122 10.49 -15.77 4.34
C GLU A 122 9.72 -15.46 5.64
N ASN A 123 8.63 -14.70 5.51
CA ASN A 123 7.74 -14.36 6.60
C ASN A 123 6.30 -14.74 6.20
N PRO A 124 5.90 -16.01 6.39
CA PRO A 124 4.56 -16.46 6.04
C PRO A 124 3.49 -15.80 6.92
N TRP A 125 2.22 -15.96 6.54
CA TRP A 125 1.09 -15.55 7.38
C TRP A 125 1.25 -16.06 8.82
N PRO A 126 1.01 -15.23 9.86
CA PRO A 126 0.44 -13.87 9.84
C PRO A 126 1.49 -12.72 9.85
N ALA A 127 2.77 -13.00 9.60
CA ALA A 127 3.85 -12.02 9.76
C ALA A 127 3.69 -10.73 8.92
N PRO A 128 3.20 -10.76 7.67
CA PRO A 128 2.94 -9.54 6.91
C PRO A 128 1.96 -8.60 7.62
N MET A 129 0.85 -9.13 8.16
CA MET A 129 -0.15 -8.32 8.87
C MET A 129 0.35 -7.83 10.22
N ARG A 130 1.04 -8.68 10.98
CA ARG A 130 1.60 -8.29 12.28
C ARG A 130 2.61 -7.16 12.13
N SER A 131 3.57 -7.30 11.22
CA SER A 131 4.55 -6.24 10.98
C SER A 131 3.92 -4.96 10.44
N ALA A 132 2.90 -5.05 9.58
CA ALA A 132 2.17 -3.87 9.12
C ALA A 132 1.44 -3.16 10.29
N TRP A 133 0.83 -3.92 11.20
CA TRP A 133 0.22 -3.38 12.41
C TRP A 133 1.24 -2.72 13.34
N GLU A 134 2.35 -3.39 13.62
CA GLU A 134 3.41 -2.87 14.50
C GLU A 134 4.00 -1.57 13.95
N VAL A 135 4.22 -1.48 12.63
CA VAL A 135 4.66 -0.23 11.99
C VAL A 135 3.57 0.85 12.09
N LEU A 136 2.30 0.52 11.84
CA LEU A 136 1.19 1.47 11.96
C LEU A 136 1.08 2.02 13.40
N ALA A 137 1.22 1.14 14.40
CA ALA A 137 1.22 1.52 15.81
C ALA A 137 2.42 2.40 16.15
N TYR A 138 3.63 2.08 15.67
CA TYR A 138 4.79 2.95 15.83
C TYR A 138 4.53 4.35 15.27
N LEU A 139 4.00 4.42 14.04
CA LEU A 139 3.70 5.68 13.37
C LEU A 139 2.65 6.49 14.12
N ALA A 140 1.59 5.85 14.62
CA ALA A 140 0.57 6.53 15.41
C ALA A 140 1.16 7.10 16.72
N ASN A 141 1.97 6.33 17.42
CA ASN A 141 2.55 6.74 18.71
C ASN A 141 3.65 7.80 18.58
N ASN A 142 4.28 7.92 17.40
CA ASN A 142 5.35 8.90 17.14
C ASN A 142 4.98 9.97 16.10
N ALA A 143 3.71 10.08 15.73
CA ALA A 143 3.21 10.91 14.64
C ALA A 143 3.67 12.38 14.76
N GLN A 144 3.44 13.00 15.92
CA GLN A 144 3.75 14.41 16.14
C GLN A 144 5.25 14.65 16.39
N SER A 145 5.90 13.80 17.18
CA SER A 145 7.29 13.98 17.62
C SER A 145 8.31 13.74 16.51
N GLU A 146 8.11 12.72 15.68
CA GLU A 146 9.08 12.34 14.64
C GLU A 146 8.67 12.84 13.25
N PHE A 147 7.38 12.89 12.96
CA PHE A 147 6.89 13.16 11.61
C PHE A 147 6.17 14.51 11.45
N GLY A 148 5.80 15.16 12.57
CA GLY A 148 5.05 16.42 12.58
C GLY A 148 3.58 16.25 12.13
N ALA A 149 3.05 15.03 12.21
CA ALA A 149 1.69 14.70 11.83
C ALA A 149 0.74 14.77 13.03
N ASN A 150 -0.50 15.21 12.78
CA ASN A 150 -1.57 15.27 13.77
C ASN A 150 -2.66 14.24 13.43
N LEU A 151 -2.84 13.25 14.31
CA LEU A 151 -3.88 12.22 14.16
C LEU A 151 -5.31 12.76 14.34
N ASP A 152 -5.45 13.88 15.06
CA ASP A 152 -6.74 14.58 15.28
C ASP A 152 -6.88 15.79 14.32
N ALA A 153 -6.16 15.81 13.20
CA ALA A 153 -6.27 16.89 12.22
C ALA A 153 -7.75 17.06 11.78
N PRO A 154 -8.30 18.29 11.77
CA PRO A 154 -9.73 18.52 11.51
C PRO A 154 -10.22 17.98 10.16
N ILE A 155 -9.31 17.85 9.19
CA ILE A 155 -9.56 17.25 7.88
C ILE A 155 -8.55 16.10 7.71
N GLY A 156 -9.06 14.89 7.52
CA GLY A 156 -8.27 13.71 7.19
C GLY A 156 -7.68 12.94 8.39
N GLY A 157 -7.55 13.53 9.58
CA GLY A 157 -7.14 12.85 10.82
C GLY A 157 -6.02 11.81 10.65
N PHE A 158 -6.32 10.56 11.02
CA PHE A 158 -5.48 9.39 10.84
C PHE A 158 -6.11 8.40 9.85
N ILE A 159 -5.52 8.25 8.66
CA ILE A 159 -6.01 7.37 7.59
C ILE A 159 -4.99 6.27 7.30
N VAL A 160 -5.48 5.07 7.03
CA VAL A 160 -4.69 3.99 6.45
C VAL A 160 -5.21 3.65 5.06
N GLY A 161 -4.33 3.33 4.12
CA GLY A 161 -4.72 2.99 2.77
C GLY A 161 -3.76 2.02 2.10
N GLY A 162 -4.13 1.56 0.92
CA GLY A 162 -3.31 0.62 0.17
C GLY A 162 -3.91 0.21 -1.18
N PHE A 163 -3.07 -0.51 -1.94
CA PHE A 163 -3.39 -1.01 -3.27
C PHE A 163 -3.17 -2.53 -3.34
N SER A 164 -4.10 -3.27 -3.96
CA SER A 164 -3.99 -4.73 -4.16
C SER A 164 -3.79 -5.46 -2.82
N ALA A 165 -2.69 -6.22 -2.66
CA ALA A 165 -2.34 -6.84 -1.37
C ALA A 165 -2.23 -5.81 -0.22
N GLY A 166 -1.76 -4.60 -0.49
CA GLY A 166 -1.73 -3.52 0.50
C GLY A 166 -3.13 -3.05 0.89
N ALA A 167 -4.11 -3.14 -0.02
CA ALA A 167 -5.50 -2.85 0.29
C ALA A 167 -6.14 -3.94 1.16
N ASN A 168 -5.72 -5.20 1.00
CA ASN A 168 -6.05 -6.27 1.95
C ASN A 168 -5.45 -5.99 3.33
N VAL A 169 -4.16 -5.61 3.40
CA VAL A 169 -3.52 -5.19 4.66
C VAL A 169 -4.34 -4.08 5.32
N THR A 170 -4.68 -3.02 4.60
CA THR A 170 -5.52 -1.91 5.09
C THR A 170 -6.82 -2.40 5.72
N ALA A 171 -7.53 -3.31 5.07
CA ALA A 171 -8.81 -3.81 5.57
C ALA A 171 -8.63 -4.62 6.87
N VAL A 172 -7.59 -5.45 6.95
CA VAL A 172 -7.25 -6.21 8.17
C VAL A 172 -6.91 -5.26 9.32
N LEU A 173 -6.04 -4.27 9.09
CA LEU A 173 -5.66 -3.31 10.13
C LEU A 173 -6.86 -2.47 10.59
N ALA A 174 -7.77 -2.10 9.69
CA ALA A 174 -9.00 -1.42 10.05
C ALA A 174 -9.88 -2.28 10.96
N GLY A 175 -10.05 -3.57 10.65
CA GLY A 175 -10.76 -4.51 11.50
C GLY A 175 -10.15 -4.62 12.90
N ILE A 176 -8.82 -4.76 12.98
CA ILE A 176 -8.09 -4.79 14.24
C ILE A 176 -8.26 -3.49 15.03
N SER A 177 -8.20 -2.32 14.37
CA SER A 177 -8.39 -1.02 15.03
C SER A 177 -9.77 -0.86 15.64
N VAL A 178 -10.80 -1.54 15.09
CA VAL A 178 -12.17 -1.49 15.61
C VAL A 178 -12.37 -2.53 16.73
N SER A 179 -11.84 -3.74 16.58
CA SER A 179 -12.01 -4.79 17.59
C SER A 179 -11.15 -4.56 18.83
N GLY A 180 -9.91 -4.07 18.65
CA GLY A 180 -8.89 -4.02 19.70
C GLY A 180 -8.28 -5.37 20.04
N ASP A 181 -8.65 -6.44 19.31
CA ASP A 181 -8.24 -7.81 19.61
C ASP A 181 -6.95 -8.21 18.90
N GLY A 182 -6.17 -9.08 19.55
CA GLY A 182 -5.07 -9.82 18.90
C GLY A 182 -3.82 -9.01 18.59
N VAL A 183 -3.61 -7.89 19.28
CA VAL A 183 -2.44 -7.01 19.10
C VAL A 183 -1.83 -6.55 20.41
N ASP A 184 -0.49 -6.54 20.46
CA ASP A 184 0.27 -6.11 21.63
C ASP A 184 0.55 -4.59 21.65
N ALA A 185 0.43 -3.95 20.48
CA ALA A 185 0.75 -2.53 20.29
C ALA A 185 -0.51 -1.72 19.91
N PRO A 186 -1.19 -1.05 20.86
CA PRO A 186 -2.38 -0.26 20.54
C PRO A 186 -2.02 1.01 19.75
N LEU A 187 -2.95 1.47 18.91
CA LEU A 187 -2.84 2.77 18.24
C LEU A 187 -3.07 3.89 19.27
N ALA A 188 -2.30 4.98 19.17
CA ALA A 188 -2.49 6.17 20.01
C ALA A 188 -3.89 6.80 19.85
N LYS A 189 -4.47 6.69 18.64
CA LYS A 189 -5.81 7.13 18.28
C LYS A 189 -6.45 6.14 17.30
N PRO A 190 -7.79 6.00 17.31
CA PRO A 190 -8.49 5.20 16.30
C PRO A 190 -8.25 5.73 14.89
N LEU A 191 -8.31 4.83 13.91
CA LEU A 191 -8.36 5.23 12.51
C LEU A 191 -9.64 6.05 12.23
N THR A 192 -9.48 7.15 11.50
CA THR A 192 -10.57 8.05 11.10
C THR A 192 -11.06 7.79 9.68
N GLY A 193 -10.32 6.99 8.90
CA GLY A 193 -10.72 6.62 7.55
C GLY A 193 -9.82 5.56 6.92
N VAL A 194 -10.32 4.95 5.84
CA VAL A 194 -9.60 3.96 5.04
C VAL A 194 -9.64 4.30 3.54
N PHE A 195 -8.55 4.02 2.83
CA PHE A 195 -8.48 4.08 1.37
C PHE A 195 -8.08 2.72 0.80
N ILE A 196 -9.04 1.99 0.22
CA ILE A 196 -8.86 0.60 -0.23
C ILE A 196 -9.03 0.55 -1.74
N SER A 197 -7.96 0.19 -2.47
CA SER A 197 -7.97 0.11 -3.94
C SER A 197 -7.66 -1.30 -4.45
N LEU A 198 -8.60 -1.87 -5.21
CA LEU A 198 -8.54 -3.24 -5.77
C LEU A 198 -8.17 -4.33 -4.72
N PRO A 199 -8.90 -4.44 -3.60
CA PRO A 199 -8.53 -5.39 -2.56
C PRO A 199 -8.88 -6.83 -2.96
N GLY A 200 -8.01 -7.78 -2.59
CA GLY A 200 -8.38 -9.20 -2.51
C GLY A 200 -8.93 -9.48 -1.11
N MET A 201 -10.25 -9.49 -0.93
CA MET A 201 -10.87 -9.60 0.40
C MET A 201 -11.32 -11.00 0.79
N SER A 202 -11.60 -11.84 -0.19
CA SER A 202 -12.22 -13.14 0.02
C SER A 202 -11.80 -14.13 -1.05
N ILE A 203 -11.82 -15.39 -0.66
CA ILE A 203 -11.76 -16.57 -1.50
C ILE A 203 -13.08 -17.33 -1.38
N GLU A 204 -13.41 -18.20 -2.33
CA GLU A 204 -14.70 -18.90 -2.36
C GLU A 204 -14.99 -19.63 -1.04
N GLU A 205 -13.96 -20.24 -0.47
CA GLU A 205 -14.00 -20.98 0.79
C GLU A 205 -14.39 -20.12 1.98
N THR A 206 -14.11 -18.80 1.92
CA THR A 206 -14.43 -17.83 2.97
C THR A 206 -15.77 -17.16 2.80
N VAL A 207 -16.48 -17.40 1.68
CA VAL A 207 -17.80 -16.82 1.45
C VAL A 207 -18.83 -17.56 2.33
N PRO A 208 -19.63 -16.84 3.15
CA PRO A 208 -20.69 -17.44 3.94
C PRO A 208 -21.65 -18.24 3.04
N VAL A 209 -22.17 -19.36 3.56
CA VAL A 209 -22.94 -20.34 2.78
C VAL A 209 -24.11 -19.68 2.04
N GLU A 210 -24.80 -18.76 2.71
CA GLU A 210 -25.93 -17.99 2.19
C GLU A 210 -25.56 -17.08 1.02
N TYR A 211 -24.30 -16.66 0.89
CA TYR A 211 -23.82 -15.77 -0.17
C TYR A 211 -23.03 -16.50 -1.26
N ARG A 212 -22.71 -17.80 -1.10
CA ARG A 212 -22.01 -18.58 -2.13
C ARG A 212 -22.69 -18.54 -3.51
N PRO A 213 -24.03 -18.60 -3.63
CA PRO A 213 -24.69 -18.45 -4.94
C PRO A 213 -24.43 -17.12 -5.63
N LEU A 214 -23.97 -16.09 -4.90
CA LEU A 214 -23.63 -14.77 -5.44
C LEU A 214 -22.14 -14.65 -5.85
N TRP A 215 -21.31 -15.67 -5.57
CA TRP A 215 -19.89 -15.68 -5.92
C TRP A 215 -19.66 -16.08 -7.39
N THR A 216 -20.32 -15.38 -8.31
CA THR A 216 -20.31 -15.75 -9.73
C THR A 216 -19.38 -14.89 -10.58
N SER A 217 -18.86 -13.79 -10.06
CA SER A 217 -18.09 -12.80 -10.84
C SER A 217 -16.88 -13.39 -11.57
N ARG A 218 -16.25 -14.44 -11.01
CA ARG A 218 -15.14 -15.19 -11.65
C ARG A 218 -15.59 -16.05 -12.83
N VAL A 219 -16.83 -16.49 -12.84
CA VAL A 219 -17.45 -17.27 -13.92
C VAL A 219 -18.06 -16.34 -14.96
N ASP A 220 -18.91 -15.42 -14.52
CA ASP A 220 -19.66 -14.51 -15.40
C ASP A 220 -18.73 -13.59 -16.20
N ASN A 221 -17.60 -13.19 -15.60
CA ASN A 221 -16.61 -12.32 -16.25
C ASN A 221 -15.38 -13.08 -16.75
N ALA A 222 -15.42 -14.41 -16.86
CA ALA A 222 -14.27 -15.22 -17.25
C ALA A 222 -13.64 -14.82 -18.60
N ASN A 223 -14.43 -14.19 -19.48
CA ASN A 223 -14.02 -13.72 -20.81
C ASN A 223 -14.14 -12.19 -20.97
N ALA A 224 -14.27 -11.44 -19.88
CA ALA A 224 -14.42 -9.98 -19.97
C ALA A 224 -13.14 -9.33 -20.53
N GLU A 225 -13.29 -8.48 -21.55
CA GLU A 225 -12.17 -7.75 -22.14
C GLU A 225 -11.47 -6.89 -21.07
N GLY A 226 -10.13 -6.97 -21.00
CA GLY A 226 -9.32 -6.23 -20.03
C GLY A 226 -9.05 -6.94 -18.70
N THR A 227 -9.67 -8.10 -18.44
CA THR A 227 -9.22 -8.97 -17.34
C THR A 227 -7.93 -9.68 -17.74
N MET A 228 -6.86 -9.54 -16.95
CA MET A 228 -5.63 -10.30 -17.20
C MET A 228 -5.96 -11.79 -17.03
N GLU A 229 -5.64 -12.62 -18.03
CA GLU A 229 -5.94 -14.07 -18.09
C GLU A 229 -5.46 -14.84 -16.84
N TRP A 230 -4.48 -14.28 -16.11
CA TRP A 230 -3.95 -14.80 -14.85
C TRP A 230 -4.84 -14.54 -13.61
N CYS A 231 -5.62 -13.44 -13.57
CA CYS A 231 -6.49 -13.10 -12.43
C CYS A 231 -7.64 -14.09 -12.21
N MET A 232 -8.05 -14.81 -13.24
CA MET A 232 -9.30 -15.59 -13.23
C MET A 232 -9.09 -17.11 -13.24
N ARG A 233 -7.88 -17.61 -13.58
CA ARG A 233 -7.66 -19.05 -13.84
C ARG A 233 -6.88 -19.83 -12.79
N LYS A 234 -6.26 -19.19 -11.77
CA LYS A 234 -5.36 -19.88 -10.82
C LYS A 234 -5.41 -19.42 -9.35
N CYS A 235 -6.54 -18.92 -8.89
CA CYS A 235 -6.78 -18.74 -7.46
C CYS A 235 -7.97 -19.58 -7.04
#